data_AF-A0A0M6ZAQ3-F1
#
_entry.id   AF-A0A0M6ZAQ3-F1
#
_cell.length_a   1.000
_cell.length_b   1.000
_cell.length_c   1.000
_cell.angle_alpha   90.00
_cell.angle_beta   90.00
_cell.angle_gamma   90.00
#
_symmetry.space_group_name_H-M   'P 1'
#
loop_
_entity.id
_entity.type
_entity.pdbx_description
1 polymer ?
#
loop_
_entity_poly.entity_id
_entity_poly.type
_entity_poly.pdbx_seq_one_letter_code
_entity_poly.pdbx_strand_id
1 'polypeptide(L)'
;MSLMLGAMTPAISGNITQLKAIILADFRRTETNIGYHAGRLTQGYKLLLLKRLPEPKDFELHGNTMRSGGKFGLPGSTDAEDAGRGSVHDSILGQRGQDGYRDFQELALDFTAVSGSDRLVKILPTTRHDSAMSPSDQYPMGGGFLQWDLKKPGLPFLFAAEFMSNGNVRTKDHTYQINSGNFLKDYPEREKLQKFLRQV
;
A
#
# COMPACT_ATOMS: atom_id res chain seq x y z
N MET A 1 15.39 9.55 9.45
CA MET A 1 15.42 8.31 10.24
C MET A 1 15.67 7.15 9.28
N SER A 2 16.69 6.32 9.53
CA SER A 2 17.02 5.19 8.64
C SER A 2 16.16 3.97 8.99
N LEU A 3 15.58 3.30 7.99
CA LEU A 3 14.83 2.06 8.19
C LEU A 3 15.81 0.88 8.06
N MET A 4 15.79 -0.03 9.03
CA MET A 4 16.63 -1.23 9.02
C MET A 4 15.82 -2.43 8.53
N LEU A 5 16.31 -3.10 7.49
CA LEU A 5 15.68 -4.29 6.92
C LEU A 5 15.61 -5.40 7.97
N GLY A 6 14.44 -6.03 8.11
CA GLY A 6 14.16 -7.06 9.12
C GLY A 6 13.83 -6.52 10.51
N ALA A 7 13.74 -5.21 10.71
CA ALA A 7 13.39 -4.59 11.99
C ALA A 7 12.03 -3.87 11.93
N MET A 8 11.46 -3.63 13.11
CA MET A 8 10.28 -2.77 13.23
C MET A 8 10.66 -1.32 12.93
N THR A 9 9.83 -0.62 12.16
CA THR A 9 9.96 0.79 11.85
C THR A 9 9.45 1.64 13.02
N PRO A 10 9.85 2.92 13.09
CA PRO A 10 9.05 3.93 13.76
C PRO A 10 7.60 3.95 13.23
N ALA A 11 6.71 4.66 13.93
CA ALA A 11 5.34 4.86 13.47
C ALA A 11 5.33 5.55 12.09
N ILE A 12 4.59 4.96 11.14
CA ILE A 12 4.42 5.49 9.78
C ILE A 12 2.92 5.61 9.51
N SER A 13 2.50 6.79 9.04
CA SER A 13 1.12 7.13 8.69
C SER A 13 0.88 7.07 7.17
N GLY A 14 -0.36 7.33 6.76
CA GLY A 14 -0.81 7.39 5.37
C GLY A 14 -1.34 6.05 4.85
N ASN A 15 -1.77 6.05 3.59
CA ASN A 15 -2.43 4.89 2.95
C ASN A 15 -1.65 3.57 3.04
N ILE A 16 -2.39 2.51 3.37
CA ILE A 16 -2.00 1.11 3.36
C ILE A 16 -3.03 0.31 2.57
N THR A 17 -2.63 -0.87 2.08
CA THR A 17 -3.50 -1.79 1.34
C THR A 17 -3.17 -3.23 1.71
N GLN A 18 -3.75 -4.19 1.00
CA GLN A 18 -3.52 -5.61 1.24
C GLN A 18 -2.35 -6.14 0.40
N LEU A 19 -1.61 -7.12 0.92
CA LEU A 19 -0.48 -7.74 0.21
C LEU A 19 -0.88 -8.28 -1.17
N LYS A 20 -2.10 -8.79 -1.33
CA LYS A 20 -2.64 -9.26 -2.62
C LYS A 20 -2.73 -8.20 -3.71
N ALA A 21 -2.67 -6.90 -3.37
CA ALA A 21 -2.56 -5.82 -4.35
C ALA A 21 -1.18 -5.79 -5.03
N ILE A 22 -0.17 -6.44 -4.43
CA ILE A 22 1.22 -6.41 -4.88
C ILE A 22 1.50 -7.59 -5.80
N ILE A 23 1.92 -7.31 -7.03
CA ILE A 23 2.35 -8.31 -8.00
C ILE A 23 3.88 -8.31 -8.01
N LEU A 24 4.49 -9.26 -7.28
CA LEU A 24 5.94 -9.28 -7.04
C LEU A 24 6.78 -9.21 -8.32
N ALA A 25 6.36 -9.93 -9.36
CA ALA A 25 7.05 -10.00 -10.64
C ALA A 25 6.83 -8.76 -11.52
N ASP A 26 5.83 -7.93 -11.23
CA ASP A 26 5.39 -6.86 -12.12
C ASP A 26 5.05 -5.59 -11.31
N PHE A 27 6.05 -4.72 -11.20
CA PHE A 27 5.88 -3.45 -10.50
C PHE A 27 4.90 -2.53 -11.23
N ARG A 28 4.76 -2.63 -12.56
CA ARG A 28 3.81 -1.79 -13.33
C ARG A 28 2.38 -2.19 -13.00
N ARG A 29 2.10 -3.49 -12.95
CA ARG A 29 0.80 -3.99 -12.50
C ARG A 29 0.54 -3.66 -11.03
N THR A 30 1.57 -3.66 -10.20
CA THR A 30 1.45 -3.18 -8.81
C THR A 30 1.07 -1.71 -8.76
N GLU A 31 1.70 -0.83 -9.55
CA GLU A 31 1.36 0.60 -9.66
C GLU A 31 -0.11 0.78 -10.07
N THR A 32 -0.55 0.05 -11.10
CA THR A 32 -1.96 0.05 -11.53
C THR A 32 -2.91 -0.45 -10.44
N ASN A 33 -2.53 -1.47 -9.66
CA ASN A 33 -3.38 -1.99 -8.59
C ASN A 33 -3.58 -0.97 -7.46
N ILE A 34 -2.53 -0.23 -7.10
CA ILE A 34 -2.54 0.65 -5.92
C ILE A 34 -2.74 2.13 -6.26
N GLY A 35 -2.82 2.49 -7.54
CA GLY A 35 -3.04 3.88 -7.96
C GLY A 35 -1.79 4.73 -7.84
N TYR A 36 -0.64 4.22 -8.30
CA TYR A 36 0.58 5.02 -8.47
C TYR A 36 0.81 5.38 -9.92
N HIS A 37 1.45 6.54 -10.12
CA HIS A 37 2.03 6.91 -11.41
C HIS A 37 2.85 5.78 -12.02
N ALA A 38 2.71 5.59 -13.33
CA ALA A 38 3.50 4.62 -14.08
C ALA A 38 4.99 4.91 -13.95
N GLY A 39 5.76 3.96 -13.44
CA GLY A 39 7.19 4.11 -13.22
C GLY A 39 7.60 4.56 -11.81
N ARG A 40 6.65 4.86 -10.92
CA ARG A 40 6.91 5.22 -9.51
C ARG A 40 7.82 4.21 -8.79
N LEU A 41 7.68 2.92 -9.11
CA LEU A 41 8.37 1.80 -8.47
C LEU A 41 9.61 1.33 -9.24
N THR A 42 9.94 1.94 -10.39
CA THR A 42 11.08 1.52 -11.24
C THR A 42 12.43 1.63 -10.55
N GLN A 43 12.60 2.62 -9.67
CA GLN A 43 13.82 2.84 -8.88
C GLN A 43 13.84 2.00 -7.59
N GLY A 44 12.94 1.04 -7.48
CA GLY A 44 12.77 0.21 -6.29
C GLY A 44 11.83 0.81 -5.26
N TYR A 45 11.55 0.01 -4.24
CA TYR A 45 10.64 0.36 -3.15
C TYR A 45 10.87 -0.54 -1.92
N LYS A 46 10.42 -0.06 -0.77
CA LYS A 46 10.39 -0.84 0.47
C LYS A 46 8.98 -1.36 0.68
N LEU A 47 8.86 -2.63 1.02
CA LEU A 47 7.60 -3.26 1.42
C LEU A 47 7.60 -3.45 2.93
N LEU A 48 6.65 -2.79 3.57
CA LEU A 48 6.46 -2.81 5.01
C LEU A 48 5.22 -3.63 5.34
N LEU A 49 5.32 -4.50 6.34
CA LEU A 49 4.23 -5.40 6.72
C LEU A 49 3.72 -5.05 8.11
N LEU A 50 2.42 -4.90 8.25
CA LEU A 50 1.82 -4.65 9.56
C LEU A 50 1.81 -5.97 10.36
N LYS A 51 2.21 -5.92 11.63
CA LYS A 51 2.35 -7.09 12.53
C LYS A 51 1.22 -7.22 13.55
N ARG A 52 0.36 -6.22 13.64
CA ARG A 52 -0.91 -6.22 14.39
C ARG A 52 -1.99 -5.59 13.52
N LEU A 53 -3.26 -5.90 13.73
CA LEU A 53 -4.32 -5.14 13.07
C LEU A 53 -4.40 -3.73 13.69
N PRO A 54 -4.72 -2.70 12.88
CA PRO A 54 -5.04 -1.38 13.40
C PRO A 54 -6.38 -1.45 14.14
N GLU A 55 -6.58 -0.57 15.12
CA GLU A 55 -7.90 -0.34 15.72
C GLU A 55 -8.66 0.70 14.89
N PRO A 56 -10.01 0.77 14.97
CA PRO A 56 -10.80 1.79 14.27
C PRO A 56 -10.29 3.23 14.49
N LYS A 57 -9.76 3.53 15.68
CA LYS A 57 -9.17 4.84 16.00
C LYS A 57 -7.87 5.16 15.23
N ASP A 58 -7.16 4.14 14.74
CA ASP A 58 -5.85 4.27 14.11
C ASP A 58 -5.93 4.72 12.64
N PHE A 59 -7.11 4.66 12.01
CA PHE A 59 -7.25 4.91 10.57
C PHE A 59 -8.55 5.61 10.15
N GLU A 60 -8.57 6.06 8.90
CA GLU A 60 -9.76 6.42 8.14
C GLU A 60 -9.97 5.41 7.01
N LEU A 61 -11.20 4.92 6.88
CA LEU A 61 -11.56 4.04 5.78
C LEU A 61 -11.62 4.84 4.47
N HIS A 62 -10.71 4.53 3.55
CA HIS A 62 -10.62 5.15 2.22
C HIS A 62 -11.30 4.31 1.14
N GLY A 63 -12.03 3.25 1.52
CA GLY A 63 -12.72 2.37 0.60
C GLY A 63 -11.73 1.49 -0.17
N ASN A 64 -11.68 1.65 -1.49
CA ASN A 64 -10.79 0.87 -2.36
C ASN A 64 -9.97 1.77 -3.28
N THR A 65 -8.92 1.23 -3.91
CA THR A 65 -7.95 1.99 -4.70
C THR A 65 -8.54 2.64 -5.95
N MET A 66 -9.78 2.34 -6.36
CA MET A 66 -10.50 3.15 -7.37
C MET A 66 -10.89 4.54 -6.83
N ARG A 67 -10.83 4.74 -5.51
CA ARG A 67 -11.05 6.03 -4.84
C ARG A 67 -9.70 6.63 -4.48
N SER A 68 -8.98 7.20 -5.46
CA SER A 68 -7.68 7.82 -5.18
C SER A 68 -7.79 8.84 -4.04
N GLY A 69 -6.96 8.67 -3.01
CA GLY A 69 -6.97 9.48 -1.79
C GLY A 69 -8.20 9.29 -0.89
N GLY A 70 -8.99 8.23 -1.08
CA GLY A 70 -10.24 8.01 -0.35
C GLY A 70 -11.38 8.94 -0.78
N LYS A 71 -11.31 9.51 -1.99
CA LYS A 71 -12.28 10.51 -2.47
C LYS A 71 -13.14 9.97 -3.62
N PHE A 72 -14.33 10.54 -3.79
CA PHE A 72 -15.24 10.21 -4.89
C PHE A 72 -14.76 10.79 -6.23
N GLY A 73 -15.22 10.18 -7.33
CA GLY A 73 -14.86 10.58 -8.70
C GLY A 73 -13.40 10.32 -9.07
N LEU A 74 -12.99 10.81 -10.25
CA LEU A 74 -11.62 10.77 -10.73
C LEU A 74 -10.74 11.76 -9.94
N PRO A 75 -9.44 11.49 -9.76
CA PRO A 75 -8.49 12.47 -9.23
C PRO A 75 -8.47 13.74 -10.10
N GLY A 76 -8.32 14.88 -9.44
CA GLY A 76 -8.33 16.19 -10.09
C GLY A 76 -7.09 16.43 -10.97
N SER A 77 -7.20 17.34 -11.94
CA SER A 77 -6.05 17.76 -12.75
C SER A 77 -5.16 18.76 -12.01
N THR A 78 -5.68 19.36 -10.93
CA THR A 78 -4.95 20.26 -10.02
C THR A 78 -5.19 19.87 -8.57
N ASP A 79 -4.28 20.28 -7.67
CA ASP A 79 -4.43 20.05 -6.23
C ASP A 79 -5.72 20.66 -5.67
N ALA A 80 -6.12 21.83 -6.18
CA ALA A 80 -7.34 22.51 -5.73
C ALA A 80 -8.61 21.71 -6.13
N GLU A 81 -8.66 21.22 -7.37
CA GLU A 81 -9.74 20.34 -7.83
C GLU A 81 -9.77 19.05 -7.02
N ASP A 82 -8.61 18.43 -6.78
CA ASP A 82 -8.55 17.19 -6.03
C ASP A 82 -8.96 17.38 -4.56
N ALA A 83 -8.55 18.48 -3.94
CA ALA A 83 -8.93 18.84 -2.57
C ALA A 83 -10.44 19.05 -2.43
N GLY A 84 -11.11 19.57 -3.47
CA GLY A 84 -12.56 19.79 -3.47
C GLY A 84 -13.42 18.53 -3.61
N ARG A 85 -12.83 17.36 -3.89
CA ARG A 85 -13.57 16.10 -4.03
C ARG A 85 -14.07 15.61 -2.67
N GLY A 86 -15.32 15.18 -2.61
CA GLY A 86 -15.91 14.62 -1.39
C GLY A 86 -15.18 13.35 -0.93
N SER A 87 -15.00 13.23 0.38
CA SER A 87 -14.35 12.07 1.02
C SER A 87 -15.32 10.92 1.27
N VAL A 88 -14.84 9.68 1.09
CA VAL A 88 -15.54 8.46 1.49
C VAL A 88 -15.74 8.44 3.00
N HIS A 89 -14.74 8.86 3.78
CA HIS A 89 -14.83 8.97 5.23
C HIS A 89 -16.00 9.87 5.65
N ASP A 90 -16.00 11.11 5.17
CA ASP A 90 -17.01 12.12 5.53
C ASP A 90 -18.42 11.68 5.11
N SER A 91 -18.55 11.06 3.94
CA SER A 91 -19.84 10.57 3.46
C SER A 91 -20.41 9.46 4.33
N ILE A 92 -19.60 8.48 4.75
CA ILE A 92 -20.08 7.39 5.61
C ILE A 92 -20.42 7.95 7.00
N LEU A 93 -19.53 8.79 7.55
CA LEU A 93 -19.74 9.42 8.85
C LEU A 93 -21.01 10.28 8.89
N GLY A 94 -21.25 11.08 7.84
CA GLY A 94 -22.44 11.92 7.74
C GLY A 94 -23.74 11.12 7.57
N GLN A 95 -23.69 9.97 6.90
CA GLN A 95 -24.88 9.13 6.67
C GLN A 95 -25.22 8.22 7.85
N ARG A 96 -24.21 7.74 8.59
CA ARG A 96 -24.36 6.68 9.60
C ARG A 96 -24.05 7.13 11.03
N GLY A 97 -23.54 8.35 11.21
CA GLY A 97 -23.04 8.81 12.48
C GLY A 97 -21.75 8.10 12.91
N GLN A 98 -21.26 8.42 14.10
CA GLN A 98 -19.99 7.89 14.62
C GLN A 98 -20.03 6.39 14.86
N ASP A 99 -21.09 5.87 15.48
CA ASP A 99 -21.20 4.44 15.78
C ASP A 99 -21.30 3.62 14.49
N GLY A 100 -22.16 4.02 13.55
CA GLY A 100 -22.27 3.31 12.28
C GLY A 100 -21.02 3.43 11.40
N TYR A 101 -20.20 4.48 11.58
CA TYR A 101 -18.88 4.55 10.97
C TYR A 101 -17.90 3.56 11.61
N ARG A 102 -17.86 3.49 12.95
CA ARG A 102 -17.02 2.53 13.69
C ARG A 102 -17.35 1.09 13.29
N ASP A 103 -18.62 0.73 13.21
CA ASP A 103 -19.05 -0.61 12.80
C ASP A 103 -18.55 -0.95 11.38
N PHE A 104 -18.53 0.05 10.48
CA PHE A 104 -18.00 -0.11 9.13
C PHE A 104 -16.48 -0.26 9.09
N GLN A 105 -15.77 0.43 10.00
CA GLN A 105 -14.34 0.24 10.18
C GLN A 105 -14.02 -1.17 10.68
N GLU A 106 -14.79 -1.68 11.65
CA GLU A 106 -14.63 -3.04 12.17
C GLU A 106 -14.89 -4.09 11.07
N LEU A 107 -15.99 -3.96 10.33
CA LEU A 107 -16.29 -4.84 9.19
C LEU A 107 -15.19 -4.82 8.12
N ALA A 108 -14.59 -3.66 7.85
CA ALA A 108 -13.48 -3.57 6.90
C ALA A 108 -12.24 -4.35 7.37
N LEU A 109 -12.03 -4.48 8.69
CA LEU A 109 -10.93 -5.25 9.27
C LEU A 109 -11.17 -6.76 9.25
N ASP A 110 -12.41 -7.23 9.20
CA ASP A 110 -12.73 -8.67 9.07
C ASP A 110 -12.15 -9.28 7.79
N PHE A 111 -11.92 -8.46 6.76
CA PHE A 111 -11.28 -8.87 5.52
C PHE A 111 -9.75 -8.77 5.55
N THR A 112 -9.15 -8.57 6.73
CA THR A 112 -7.71 -8.37 6.90
C THR A 112 -7.11 -9.38 7.87
N ALA A 113 -5.80 -9.59 7.75
CA ALA A 113 -5.07 -10.51 8.62
C ALA A 113 -3.69 -9.97 8.98
N VAL A 114 -3.02 -10.57 9.94
CA VAL A 114 -1.60 -10.25 10.26
C VAL A 114 -0.61 -11.08 9.44
N SER A 115 -1.11 -12.08 8.72
CA SER A 115 -0.38 -13.00 7.84
C SER A 115 -1.22 -13.35 6.61
N GLY A 116 -0.67 -14.06 5.64
CA GLY A 116 -1.37 -14.42 4.40
C GLY A 116 -1.49 -13.27 3.40
N SER A 117 -2.32 -13.47 2.37
CA SER A 117 -2.54 -12.52 1.27
C SER A 117 -3.30 -11.26 1.67
N ASP A 118 -4.13 -11.37 2.69
CA ASP A 118 -5.05 -10.31 3.12
C ASP A 118 -4.43 -9.39 4.17
N ARG A 119 -3.14 -9.61 4.48
CA ARG A 119 -2.42 -8.78 5.43
C ARG A 119 -2.20 -7.37 4.93
N LEU A 120 -2.18 -6.44 5.88
CA LEU A 120 -1.98 -5.02 5.60
C LEU A 120 -0.50 -4.71 5.36
N VAL A 121 -0.24 -3.94 4.31
CA VAL A 121 1.10 -3.56 3.85
C VAL A 121 1.15 -2.08 3.49
N LYS A 122 2.35 -1.52 3.62
CA LYS A 122 2.67 -0.19 3.11
C LYS A 122 3.84 -0.28 2.14
N ILE A 123 3.71 0.39 1.01
CA ILE A 123 4.80 0.56 0.05
C ILE A 123 5.42 1.93 0.26
N LEU A 124 6.75 1.98 0.35
CA LEU A 124 7.52 3.22 0.29
C LEU A 124 8.38 3.22 -0.96
N PRO A 125 7.93 3.88 -2.05
CA PRO A 125 8.73 4.03 -3.26
C PRO A 125 10.03 4.78 -3.00
N THR A 126 11.08 4.44 -3.75
CA THR A 126 12.31 5.24 -3.81
C THR A 126 12.01 6.62 -4.43
N THR A 127 11.27 6.64 -5.54
CA THR A 127 10.81 7.87 -6.21
C THR A 127 9.74 8.56 -5.36
N ARG A 128 10.03 9.76 -4.87
CA ARG A 128 9.10 10.53 -4.02
C ARG A 128 8.04 11.25 -4.83
N HIS A 129 6.99 11.69 -4.13
CA HIS A 129 5.97 12.59 -4.65
C HIS A 129 6.60 13.81 -5.34
N ASP A 130 6.06 14.17 -6.49
CA ASP A 130 6.52 15.30 -7.32
C ASP A 130 5.46 16.40 -7.32
N SER A 131 5.69 17.51 -6.62
CA SER A 131 4.71 18.61 -6.54
C SER A 131 4.41 19.29 -7.88
N ALA A 132 5.19 19.03 -8.94
CA ALA A 132 4.91 19.54 -10.28
C ALA A 132 4.00 18.61 -11.10
N MET A 133 3.75 17.37 -10.63
CA MET A 133 2.89 16.39 -11.28
C MET A 133 1.46 16.54 -10.78
N SER A 134 0.49 16.53 -11.71
CA SER A 134 -0.94 16.61 -11.39
C SER A 134 -1.37 15.46 -10.45
N PRO A 135 -2.40 15.63 -9.60
CA PRO A 135 -2.91 14.54 -8.77
C PRO A 135 -3.35 13.32 -9.58
N SER A 136 -3.99 13.55 -10.74
CA SER A 136 -4.44 12.48 -11.63
C SER A 136 -3.32 11.67 -12.24
N ASP A 137 -2.17 12.29 -12.53
CA ASP A 137 -0.98 11.57 -12.99
C ASP A 137 -0.20 10.93 -11.84
N GLN A 138 -0.11 11.63 -10.70
CA GLN A 138 0.68 11.19 -9.55
C GLN A 138 0.06 9.98 -8.85
N TYR A 139 -1.26 10.03 -8.68
CA TYR A 139 -2.08 9.03 -7.99
C TYR A 139 -3.36 8.75 -8.80
N PRO A 140 -3.25 8.07 -9.95
CA PRO A 140 -4.42 7.68 -10.74
C PRO A 140 -5.31 6.70 -9.97
N MET A 141 -6.51 6.42 -10.50
CA MET A 141 -7.33 5.34 -9.97
C MET A 141 -6.59 4.00 -10.05
N GLY A 142 -6.66 3.24 -8.96
CA GLY A 142 -6.11 1.90 -8.85
C GLY A 142 -7.09 0.79 -9.25
N GLY A 143 -6.67 -0.45 -8.99
CA GLY A 143 -7.36 -1.68 -9.39
C GLY A 143 -8.48 -2.18 -8.49
N GLY A 144 -8.93 -1.40 -7.50
CA GLY A 144 -10.07 -1.74 -6.64
C GLY A 144 -9.76 -2.58 -5.39
N PHE A 145 -8.53 -2.55 -4.90
CA PHE A 145 -8.15 -3.19 -3.63
C PHE A 145 -8.53 -2.32 -2.44
N LEU A 146 -8.87 -2.92 -1.29
CA LEU A 146 -9.19 -2.15 -0.09
C LEU A 146 -7.99 -1.29 0.36
N GLN A 147 -8.29 -0.11 0.91
CA GLN A 147 -7.31 0.83 1.41
C GLN A 147 -7.79 1.55 2.67
N TRP A 148 -6.81 1.87 3.51
CA TRP A 148 -6.99 2.54 4.80
C TRP A 148 -5.95 3.63 4.92
N ASP A 149 -6.32 4.81 5.40
CA ASP A 149 -5.36 5.86 5.71
C ASP A 149 -5.04 5.86 7.19
N LEU A 150 -3.80 5.48 7.53
CA LEU A 150 -3.36 5.51 8.92
C LEU A 150 -3.21 6.96 9.39
N LYS A 151 -3.95 7.32 10.44
CA LYS A 151 -3.88 8.63 11.09
C LYS A 151 -2.51 8.85 11.71
N LYS A 152 -2.10 10.10 11.91
CA LYS A 152 -0.86 10.42 12.64
C LYS A 152 -1.01 10.02 14.13
N PRO A 153 0.05 9.45 14.76
CA PRO A 153 1.41 9.28 14.25
C PRO A 153 1.62 8.08 13.31
N GLY A 154 0.63 7.22 13.16
CA GLY A 154 0.68 6.01 12.35
C GLY A 154 1.04 4.78 13.17
N LEU A 155 1.42 3.69 12.50
CA LEU A 155 1.74 2.42 13.14
C LEU A 155 3.15 1.94 12.79
N PRO A 156 3.81 1.17 13.67
CA PRO A 156 5.06 0.52 13.34
C PRO A 156 4.82 -0.69 12.42
N PHE A 157 5.71 -0.88 11.46
CA PHE A 157 5.68 -2.00 10.51
C PHE A 157 6.97 -2.81 10.61
N LEU A 158 6.94 -4.05 10.18
CA LEU A 158 8.17 -4.75 9.84
C LEU A 158 8.66 -4.28 8.45
N PHE A 159 9.89 -3.79 8.34
CA PHE A 159 10.52 -3.60 7.03
C PHE A 159 10.97 -4.96 6.50
N ALA A 160 10.09 -5.63 5.74
CA ALA A 160 10.29 -7.03 5.39
C ALA A 160 11.14 -7.22 4.14
N ALA A 161 10.97 -6.37 3.13
CA ALA A 161 11.63 -6.53 1.83
C ALA A 161 11.97 -5.20 1.16
N GLU A 162 13.14 -5.13 0.54
CA GLU A 162 13.60 -4.03 -0.31
C GLU A 162 13.71 -4.52 -1.75
N PHE A 163 12.88 -3.97 -2.62
CA PHE A 163 12.87 -4.25 -4.06
C PHE A 163 13.79 -3.26 -4.76
N MET A 164 14.73 -3.78 -5.54
CA MET A 164 15.73 -3.00 -6.27
C MET A 164 15.38 -2.95 -7.76
N SER A 165 15.89 -1.92 -8.46
CA SER A 165 15.60 -1.68 -9.88
C SER A 165 16.10 -2.79 -10.82
N ASN A 166 17.09 -3.58 -10.39
CA ASN A 166 17.63 -4.72 -11.13
C ASN A 166 16.86 -6.04 -10.92
N GLY A 167 15.69 -5.99 -10.27
CA GLY A 167 14.85 -7.18 -10.05
C GLY A 167 15.30 -8.06 -8.87
N ASN A 168 16.30 -7.64 -8.10
CA ASN A 168 16.63 -8.27 -6.83
C ASN A 168 15.72 -7.76 -5.70
N VAL A 169 15.42 -8.63 -4.75
CA VAL A 169 14.67 -8.32 -3.53
C VAL A 169 15.46 -8.77 -2.32
N ARG A 170 15.86 -7.83 -1.48
CA ARG A 170 16.56 -8.12 -0.23
C ARG A 170 15.56 -8.29 0.90
N THR A 171 15.79 -9.29 1.73
CA THR A 171 15.18 -9.48 3.04
C THR A 171 16.29 -9.51 4.08
N LYS A 172 15.95 -9.68 5.37
CA LYS A 172 16.95 -9.73 6.44
C LYS A 172 18.05 -10.77 6.17
N ASP A 173 17.64 -11.96 5.73
CA ASP A 173 18.51 -13.14 5.69
C ASP A 173 18.77 -13.65 4.25
N HIS A 174 18.10 -13.09 3.24
CA HIS A 174 18.17 -13.59 1.87
C HIS A 174 18.00 -12.51 0.81
N THR A 175 18.57 -12.74 -0.38
CA THR A 175 18.32 -11.94 -1.58
C THR A 175 17.73 -12.84 -2.67
N TYR A 176 16.54 -12.48 -3.14
CA TYR A 176 15.83 -13.18 -4.22
C TYR A 176 16.07 -12.45 -5.54
N GLN A 177 16.38 -13.18 -6.61
CA GLN A 177 16.36 -12.62 -7.97
C GLN A 177 15.03 -13.01 -8.61
N ILE A 178 14.13 -12.04 -8.80
CA ILE A 178 12.76 -12.33 -9.25
C ILE A 178 12.44 -11.81 -10.66
N ASN A 179 13.34 -11.03 -11.26
CA ASN A 179 13.19 -10.48 -12.61
C ASN A 179 14.54 -10.41 -13.32
N SER A 180 15.22 -11.54 -13.48
CA SER A 180 16.46 -11.64 -14.28
C SER A 180 16.22 -11.68 -15.79
N GLY A 181 14.96 -11.84 -16.22
CA GLY A 181 14.60 -12.11 -17.61
C GLY A 181 14.61 -13.60 -17.94
N ASN A 182 14.91 -14.48 -16.98
CA ASN A 182 14.80 -15.92 -17.12
C ASN A 182 13.68 -16.46 -16.24
N PHE A 183 12.51 -16.67 -16.83
CA PHE A 183 11.31 -17.11 -16.11
C PHE A 183 11.51 -18.39 -15.29
N LEU A 184 12.22 -19.38 -15.85
CA LEU A 184 12.44 -20.67 -15.17
C LEU A 184 13.33 -20.53 -13.93
N LYS A 185 14.22 -19.54 -13.89
CA LYS A 185 15.04 -19.21 -12.71
C LYS A 185 14.28 -18.31 -11.73
N ASP A 186 13.51 -17.36 -12.25
CA ASP A 186 12.81 -16.36 -11.44
C ASP A 186 11.58 -16.93 -10.71
N TYR A 187 10.86 -17.88 -11.33
CA TYR A 187 9.59 -18.38 -10.80
C TYR A 187 9.70 -19.03 -9.41
N PRO A 188 10.65 -19.96 -9.15
CA PRO A 188 10.83 -20.53 -7.81
C PRO A 188 11.20 -19.47 -6.76
N GLU A 189 11.98 -18.46 -7.14
CA GLU A 189 12.36 -17.37 -6.23
C GLU A 189 11.17 -16.48 -5.88
N ARG A 190 10.28 -16.21 -6.84
CA ARG A 190 9.01 -15.51 -6.59
C ARG A 190 8.12 -16.26 -5.62
N GLU A 191 8.03 -17.58 -5.75
CA GLU A 191 7.25 -18.43 -4.85
C GLU A 191 7.80 -18.39 -3.42
N LYS A 192 9.13 -18.54 -3.26
CA LYS A 192 9.79 -18.45 -1.96
C LYS A 192 9.57 -17.08 -1.31
N LEU A 193 9.74 -16.00 -2.07
CA LEU A 193 9.48 -14.64 -1.59
C LEU A 193 8.01 -14.44 -1.20
N GLN A 194 7.07 -14.95 -1.99
CA GLN A 194 5.65 -14.87 -1.69
C GLN A 194 5.32 -15.61 -0.39
N LYS A 195 5.87 -16.81 -0.19
CA LYS A 195 5.73 -17.58 1.04
C LYS A 195 6.30 -16.81 2.24
N PHE A 196 7.51 -16.27 2.11
CA PHE A 196 8.12 -15.42 3.13
C PHE A 196 7.19 -14.26 3.53
N LEU A 197 6.76 -13.44 2.57
CA LEU A 197 5.92 -12.26 2.83
C LEU A 197 4.55 -12.60 3.45
N ARG A 198 4.04 -13.80 3.21
CA ARG A 198 2.79 -14.26 3.84
C ARG A 198 2.99 -14.75 5.27
N GLN A 199 4.18 -15.20 5.64
CA GLN A 199 4.42 -15.85 6.94
C GLN A 199 5.05 -14.92 7.98
N VAL A 200 5.95 -14.04 7.54
CA VAL A 200 6.81 -13.21 8.39
C VAL A 200 6.10 -12.18 9.25
#